data_AF-A0A6L5BDI7-F1
#
_entry.id   AF-A0A6L5BDI7-F1
#
_cell.length_a   1.000
_cell.length_b   1.000
_cell.length_c   1.000
_cell.angle_alpha   90.00
_cell.angle_beta   90.00
_cell.angle_gamma   90.00
#
_symmetry.space_group_name_H-M   'P 1'
#
loop_
_entity.id
_entity.type
_entity.pdbx_description
1 polymer ?
#
loop_
_entity_poly.entity_id
_entity_poly.type
_entity_poly.pdbx_seq_one_letter_code
_entity_poly.pdbx_strand_id
1 'polypeptide(L)'
;MSILERVNCYDMLMSVKKICKLWHRLCKDPHIWRVVKILRDVLSEKLKENKADPVDHEVINKVLEKMAMHVIDLSCGQLLDLSIQGFGYDYLLQYIYQ
;
A
#
# COMPACT_ATOMS: atom_id res chain seq x y z
N MET A 1 -1.50 10.37 -15.11
CA MET A 1 -0.16 10.05 -15.65
C MET A 1 0.90 10.85 -14.90
N SER A 2 1.02 10.59 -13.60
CA SER A 2 2.14 11.06 -12.78
C SER A 2 3.15 9.92 -12.58
N ILE A 3 4.42 10.23 -12.33
CA ILE A 3 5.47 9.23 -12.03
C ILE A 3 5.08 8.38 -10.79
N LEU A 4 4.27 8.94 -9.90
CA LEU A 4 3.75 8.28 -8.69
C LEU A 4 2.92 7.03 -9.01
N GLU A 5 2.19 7.01 -10.12
CA GLU A 5 1.40 5.85 -10.56
C GLU A 5 2.28 4.64 -10.91
N ARG A 6 3.57 4.84 -11.17
CA ARG A 6 4.54 3.78 -11.49
C ARG A 6 5.33 3.30 -10.27
N VAL A 7 5.24 4.00 -9.15
CA VAL A 7 5.89 3.62 -7.90
C VAL A 7 4.97 2.64 -7.17
N ASN A 8 5.51 1.50 -6.72
CA ASN A 8 4.67 0.53 -6.00
C ASN A 8 4.09 1.17 -4.71
N CYS A 9 2.97 0.63 -4.25
CA CYS A 9 2.26 1.15 -3.09
C CYS A 9 3.14 1.17 -1.81
N TYR A 10 4.05 0.21 -1.66
CA TYR A 10 4.98 0.18 -0.53
C TYR A 10 5.93 1.37 -0.52
N ASP A 11 6.60 1.64 -1.64
CA ASP A 11 7.55 2.74 -1.78
C ASP A 11 6.83 4.08 -1.67
N MET A 12 5.61 4.19 -2.19
CA MET A 12 4.76 5.35 -2.02
C MET A 12 4.48 5.65 -0.54
N LEU A 13 4.10 4.64 0.24
CA LEU A 13 3.79 4.79 1.66
C LEU A 13 5.02 4.99 2.54
N MET A 14 6.10 4.24 2.29
CA MET A 14 7.24 4.12 3.21
C MET A 14 8.40 5.07 2.88
N SER A 15 8.59 5.38 1.59
CA SER A 15 9.79 6.03 1.07
C SER A 15 9.49 7.40 0.50
N VAL A 16 8.51 7.50 -0.40
CA VAL A 16 8.20 8.70 -1.16
C VAL A 16 7.72 9.86 -0.28
N LYS A 17 6.90 9.58 0.75
CA LYS A 17 6.48 10.57 1.75
C LYS A 17 7.64 11.22 2.50
N LYS A 18 8.85 10.67 2.44
CA LYS A 18 10.05 11.12 3.17
C LYS A 18 11.10 11.80 2.27
N ILE A 19 10.96 11.77 0.94
CA ILE A 19 11.95 12.31 0.01
C ILE A 19 11.97 13.84 0.05
N CYS A 20 10.82 14.49 -0.17
CA CYS A 20 10.71 15.94 -0.03
C CYS A 20 9.28 16.39 0.28
N LYS A 21 9.14 17.66 0.69
CA LYS A 21 7.84 18.24 1.12
C LYS A 21 6.77 18.21 0.02
N LEU A 22 7.17 18.34 -1.25
CA LEU A 22 6.23 18.27 -2.38
C LEU A 22 5.61 16.88 -2.49
N TRP A 23 6.43 15.83 -2.51
CA TRP A 23 5.96 14.45 -2.61
C TRP A 23 5.17 14.02 -1.37
N HIS A 24 5.57 14.50 -0.19
CA HIS A 24 4.78 14.33 1.03
C HIS A 24 3.38 14.93 0.91
N ARG A 25 3.24 16.12 0.32
CA ARG A 25 1.93 16.77 0.09
C ARG A 25 1.11 16.02 -0.96
N LEU A 26 1.73 15.61 -2.07
CA LEU A 26 1.05 14.83 -3.11
C LEU A 26 0.51 13.51 -2.57
N CYS A 27 1.24 12.82 -1.70
CA CYS A 27 0.76 11.59 -1.06
C CYS A 27 -0.41 11.80 -0.08
N LYS A 28 -0.83 13.04 0.21
CA LYS A 28 -2.05 13.36 0.96
C LYS A 28 -3.23 13.68 0.05
N ASP A 29 -3.00 13.84 -1.25
CA ASP A 29 -4.07 14.08 -2.22
C ASP A 29 -4.79 12.74 -2.49
N PRO A 30 -6.12 12.67 -2.25
CA PRO A 30 -6.91 11.49 -2.54
C PRO A 30 -6.80 11.01 -3.99
N HIS A 31 -6.55 11.91 -4.95
CA HIS A 31 -6.43 11.55 -6.35
C HIS A 31 -5.26 10.61 -6.65
N ILE A 32 -4.22 10.63 -5.82
CA ILE A 32 -3.06 9.73 -5.95
C ILE A 32 -3.42 8.29 -5.60
N TRP A 33 -4.44 8.08 -4.76
CA TRP A 33 -4.81 6.77 -4.22
C TRP A 33 -6.06 6.17 -4.86
N ARG A 34 -6.45 6.68 -6.04
CA ARG A 34 -7.66 6.20 -6.74
C ARG A 34 -7.49 4.83 -7.38
N VAL A 35 -6.27 4.50 -7.80
CA VAL A 35 -5.96 3.22 -8.44
C VAL A 35 -4.72 2.67 -7.77
N VAL A 36 -4.88 1.60 -6.98
CA VAL A 36 -3.79 1.06 -6.18
C VAL A 36 -3.66 -0.44 -6.36
N LYS A 37 -2.41 -0.87 -6.50
CA LYS A 37 -2.04 -2.28 -6.61
C LYS A 37 -1.10 -2.66 -5.46
N ILE A 38 -1.49 -3.68 -4.71
CA ILE A 38 -0.72 -4.23 -3.58
C ILE A 38 -0.39 -5.68 -3.87
N LEU A 39 0.90 -5.97 -4.04
CA LEU A 39 1.43 -7.29 -4.38
C LEU A 39 2.21 -7.85 -3.20
N ARG A 40 1.80 -9.02 -2.68
CA ARG A 40 2.54 -9.71 -1.60
C ARG A 40 4.00 -9.95 -1.98
N ASP A 41 4.25 -10.41 -3.21
CA ASP A 41 5.57 -10.86 -3.65
C ASP A 41 6.60 -9.71 -3.62
N VAL A 42 6.19 -8.53 -4.08
CA VAL A 42 7.03 -7.31 -4.05
C VAL A 42 7.38 -6.90 -2.61
N LEU A 43 6.43 -7.01 -1.67
CA LEU A 43 6.72 -6.71 -0.27
C LEU A 43 7.63 -7.77 0.36
N SER A 44 7.41 -9.04 0.02
CA SER A 44 8.17 -10.17 0.55
C SER A 44 9.62 -10.10 0.12
N GLU A 45 9.91 -9.66 -1.11
CA GLU A 45 11.26 -9.36 -1.59
C GLU A 45 11.90 -8.20 -0.82
N LYS A 46 11.21 -7.06 -0.70
CA LYS A 46 11.73 -5.90 0.05
C LYS A 46 11.99 -6.17 1.54
N LEU A 47 11.19 -7.02 2.17
CA LEU A 47 11.40 -7.41 3.57
C LEU A 47 12.60 -8.36 3.73
N LYS A 48 12.85 -9.23 2.74
CA LYS A 48 14.05 -10.09 2.71
C LYS A 48 15.35 -9.29 2.53
N GLU A 49 15.32 -8.21 1.75
CA GLU A 49 16.48 -7.32 1.56
C GLU A 49 16.97 -6.68 2.88
N ASN A 50 16.08 -6.50 3.86
CA ASN A 50 16.41 -5.92 5.17
C ASN A 50 17.11 -6.90 6.13
N LYS A 51 17.48 -8.12 5.69
CA LYS A 51 18.21 -9.13 6.47
C LYS A 51 17.59 -9.48 7.84
N ALA A 52 16.29 -9.28 8.00
CA ALA A 52 15.59 -9.77 9.17
C ALA A 52 15.47 -11.31 9.10
N ASP A 53 15.39 -11.96 10.26
CA ASP A 53 14.98 -13.36 10.39
C ASP A 53 13.76 -13.67 9.50
N PRO A 54 13.56 -14.93 9.06
CA PRO A 54 12.43 -15.29 8.21
C PRO A 54 11.14 -14.72 8.77
N VAL A 55 10.65 -13.66 8.13
CA VAL A 55 9.45 -12.96 8.59
C VAL A 55 8.29 -13.90 8.37
N ASP A 56 7.60 -14.22 9.46
CA ASP A 56 6.40 -15.04 9.45
C ASP A 56 5.41 -14.53 8.39
N HIS A 57 4.88 -15.43 7.58
CA HIS A 57 3.86 -15.13 6.58
C HIS A 57 2.65 -14.40 7.19
N GLU A 58 2.31 -14.67 8.44
CA GLU A 58 1.25 -13.95 9.16
C GLU A 58 1.61 -12.49 9.42
N VAL A 59 2.87 -12.20 9.75
CA VAL A 59 3.36 -10.82 9.94
C VAL A 59 3.31 -10.05 8.63
N ILE A 60 3.75 -10.66 7.51
CA ILE A 60 3.67 -10.04 6.18
C ILE A 60 2.21 -9.70 5.85
N ASN A 61 1.27 -10.59 6.17
CA ASN A 61 -0.15 -10.36 5.92
C ASN A 61 -0.68 -9.17 6.69
N LYS A 62 -0.39 -9.10 7.99
CA LYS A 62 -0.82 -7.98 8.83
C LYS A 62 -0.27 -6.64 8.33
N VAL A 63 0.95 -6.61 7.80
CA VAL A 63 1.52 -5.40 7.19
C VAL A 63 0.75 -5.03 5.92
N LEU A 64 0.48 -6.00 5.04
CA LEU A 64 -0.26 -5.78 3.80
C LEU A 64 -1.69 -5.29 4.04
N GLU A 65 -2.38 -5.84 5.04
CA GLU A 65 -3.72 -5.38 5.45
C GLU A 65 -3.69 -3.95 5.95
N LYS A 66 -2.75 -3.61 6.84
CA LYS A 66 -2.59 -2.23 7.33
C LYS A 66 -2.28 -1.25 6.21
N MET A 67 -1.51 -1.67 5.21
CA MET A 67 -1.25 -0.86 4.03
C MET A 67 -2.52 -0.65 3.21
N ALA A 68 -3.31 -1.71 2.97
CA ALA A 68 -4.56 -1.63 2.24
C ALA A 68 -5.56 -0.69 2.94
N MET A 69 -5.75 -0.84 4.26
CA MET A 69 -6.60 0.06 5.05
C MET A 69 -6.12 1.51 4.94
N HIS A 70 -4.81 1.75 5.10
CA HIS A 70 -4.27 3.10 5.01
C HIS A 70 -4.46 3.73 3.62
N VAL A 71 -4.39 2.94 2.54
CA VAL A 71 -4.68 3.41 1.18
C VAL A 71 -6.15 3.80 1.03
N ILE A 72 -7.06 2.96 1.55
CA ILE A 72 -8.49 3.22 1.51
C ILE A 72 -8.80 4.52 2.26
N ASP A 73 -8.25 4.71 3.46
CA ASP A 73 -8.36 5.96 4.21
C ASP A 73 -7.85 7.18 3.41
N LEU A 74 -6.67 7.05 2.78
CA LEU A 74 -6.07 8.12 1.99
C LEU A 74 -6.86 8.46 0.72
N SER A 75 -7.61 7.49 0.18
CA SER A 75 -8.47 7.70 -0.98
C SER A 75 -9.68 8.59 -0.66
N CYS A 76 -10.04 8.76 0.62
CA CYS A 76 -11.19 9.55 1.07
C CYS A 76 -12.48 9.27 0.26
N GLY A 77 -12.76 7.99 -0.02
CA GLY A 77 -13.94 7.56 -0.79
C GLY A 77 -13.82 7.72 -2.32
N GLN A 78 -12.66 8.13 -2.83
CA GLN A 78 -12.40 8.30 -4.27
C GLN A 78 -11.73 7.08 -4.93
N LEU A 79 -11.58 5.99 -4.18
CA LEU A 79 -11.02 4.73 -4.67
C LEU A 79 -11.84 4.22 -5.84
N LEU A 80 -11.18 4.03 -6.99
CA LEU A 80 -11.78 3.47 -8.21
C LEU A 80 -11.40 2.01 -8.40
N ASP A 81 -10.16 1.65 -8.07
CA ASP A 81 -9.64 0.30 -8.27
C ASP A 81 -8.62 -0.06 -7.19
N LEU A 82 -8.82 -1.23 -6.59
CA LEU A 82 -7.93 -1.82 -5.58
C LEU A 82 -7.62 -3.25 -5.99
N SER A 83 -6.43 -3.46 -6.51
CA SER A 83 -5.93 -4.78 -6.90
C SER A 83 -5.03 -5.33 -5.79
N ILE A 84 -5.49 -6.41 -5.15
CA ILE A 84 -4.77 -7.11 -4.10
C ILE A 84 -4.36 -8.49 -4.62
N GLN A 85 -3.09 -8.85 -4.49
CA GLN A 85 -2.59 -10.15 -4.94
C GLN A 85 -1.81 -10.86 -3.84
N GLY A 86 -2.20 -12.12 -3.60
CA GLY A 86 -1.54 -13.03 -2.68
C GLY A 86 -2.00 -12.89 -1.23
N PHE A 87 -2.84 -11.93 -0.86
CA PHE A 87 -3.39 -11.78 0.50
C PHE A 87 -4.85 -11.31 0.45
N GLY A 88 -5.53 -11.28 1.58
CA GLY A 88 -6.92 -10.81 1.68
C GLY A 88 -7.75 -11.77 2.54
N TYR A 89 -8.13 -11.31 3.72
CA TYR A 89 -9.05 -11.99 4.61
C TYR A 89 -10.40 -11.26 4.61
N ASP A 90 -11.45 -11.93 5.07
CA ASP A 90 -12.82 -11.38 5.11
C ASP A 90 -12.90 -10.02 5.81
N TYR A 91 -12.04 -9.77 6.79
CA TYR A 91 -11.95 -8.47 7.48
C TYR A 91 -11.64 -7.30 6.53
N LEU A 92 -10.72 -7.49 5.58
CA LEU A 92 -10.37 -6.44 4.63
C LEU A 92 -11.52 -6.15 3.65
N LEU A 93 -12.26 -7.18 3.26
CA LEU A 93 -13.45 -7.03 2.42
C LEU A 93 -14.57 -6.29 3.17
N GLN A 94 -14.78 -6.59 4.45
CA GLN A 94 -15.72 -5.85 5.30
C GLN A 94 -15.34 -4.37 5.43
N TYR A 95 -14.05 -4.07 5.55
CA TYR A 95 -13.56 -2.70 5.65
C TYR A 95 -13.74 -1.91 4.34
N ILE A 96 -13.63 -2.55 3.17
CA ILE A 96 -13.89 -1.92 1.87
C ILE A 96 -15.39 -1.63 1.65
N TYR A 97 -16.27 -2.45 2.21
CA TYR A 97 -17.71 -2.33 2.02
C TYR A 97 -18.38 -1.23 2.88
N GLN A 98 -17.67 -0.69 3.89
CA GLN A 98 -18.14 0.40 4.74
C GLN A 98 -18.13 1.75 4.01
#